data_AF-A0A7L4J8I3-F1
#
_entry.id   AF-A0A7L4J8I3-F1
#
_cell.length_a   1.000
_cell.length_b   1.000
_cell.length_c   1.000
_cell.angle_alpha   90.00
_cell.angle_beta   90.00
_cell.angle_gamma   90.00
#
_symmetry.space_group_name_H-M   'P 1'
#
loop_
_entity.id
_entity.type
_entity.pdbx_description
1 polymer ?
#
loop_
_entity_poly.entity_id
_entity_poly.type
_entity_poly.pdbx_seq_one_letter_code
_entity_poly.pdbx_strand_id
1 'polypeptide(L)'
;MELPKKASTPPSTKAAEVLNSELNAAVKYRDKEAVLELLERGADVNSKVDSGWTPLQTAVQTREEDLVRLLLDRGASLHARKDNGGTAFTEAGIRGDVGILQLLLERGSDINDRDINGFTAFMEAAWYGKEEALRFLYSRGAEVNVRRETSEEKAKLHKGGATALMDACRERHFSAVKILVQEMGADVNIRDNRDRNALIHALKKGSDKKRYQSAVSIVRFLLEHGVDVKSKDECGKTALILAVEMESPELVMALLEKDEIDIDDVDEEGNTALMVAVEKGDCEIAKLLCGKGARTDHGNLLAVARRNRSLSMENLLLEHKARFVPETPREWEPNSKRWRAQLKKLDQMYRPMIGKLKIFPYIQQKIQDGIYLGLHGGTEVAVRITRSAEGNKEKEFLEECSHCEHLLKLFQSEKEKDCMYLCFPLWEKNLQEHLQDPEGQKDYKAALKMIFQAVRELHSLRFAHQDLQPRNFVIDLGGKIYLADFGNKRRSIKGREELVNSDLKASSLLVLYILTGGRKPLQQVGIKDLAPDSPDYTEALDLVQSLSSCDERGLEGLSKHPYFWSNQR
;
A
#
# COMPACT_ATOMS: atom_id res chain seq x y z
N MET A 1 -36.18 -35.79 54.70
CA MET A 1 -36.64 -35.43 53.34
C MET A 1 -35.93 -34.15 52.96
N GLU A 2 -34.72 -34.26 52.42
CA GLU A 2 -33.93 -33.13 51.92
C GLU A 2 -33.65 -33.39 50.44
N LEU A 3 -34.08 -32.46 49.60
CA LEU A 3 -33.87 -32.51 48.15
C LEU A 3 -32.42 -32.10 47.82
N PRO A 4 -31.72 -32.82 46.93
CA PRO A 4 -30.36 -32.45 46.55
C PRO A 4 -30.37 -31.22 45.63
N LYS A 5 -29.47 -30.27 45.92
CA LYS A 5 -29.15 -29.14 45.03
C LYS A 5 -28.68 -29.69 43.68
N LYS A 6 -29.41 -29.33 42.61
CA LYS A 6 -29.00 -29.58 41.21
C LYS A 6 -27.69 -28.83 40.93
N ALA A 7 -26.62 -29.58 40.68
CA ALA A 7 -25.44 -29.04 39.99
C ALA A 7 -25.80 -28.85 38.52
N SER A 8 -25.62 -27.63 38.00
CA SER A 8 -25.85 -27.30 36.60
C SER A 8 -24.80 -27.97 35.71
N THR A 9 -25.25 -28.70 34.69
CA THR A 9 -24.42 -29.20 33.58
C THR A 9 -23.75 -28.04 32.84
N PRO A 10 -22.44 -28.11 32.52
CA PRO A 10 -21.77 -27.06 31.76
C PRO A 10 -22.36 -26.96 30.34
N PRO A 11 -22.58 -25.73 29.82
CA PRO A 11 -23.13 -25.53 28.48
C PRO A 11 -22.19 -26.08 27.40
N SER A 12 -22.76 -26.53 26.28
CA SER A 12 -21.97 -26.84 25.08
C SER A 12 -21.21 -25.60 24.62
N THR A 13 -20.03 -25.77 24.00
CA THR A 13 -19.15 -24.66 23.56
C THR A 13 -19.89 -23.58 22.77
N LYS A 14 -20.82 -23.99 21.89
CA LYS A 14 -21.64 -23.06 21.11
C LYS A 14 -22.67 -22.28 21.95
N ALA A 15 -23.23 -22.88 22.99
CA ALA A 15 -24.16 -22.19 23.90
C ALA A 15 -23.42 -21.20 24.83
N ALA A 16 -22.20 -21.53 25.24
CA ALA A 16 -21.33 -20.63 26.00
C ALA A 16 -20.90 -19.40 25.17
N GLU A 17 -20.55 -19.60 23.90
CA GLU A 17 -20.21 -18.51 22.96
C GLU A 17 -21.38 -17.54 22.75
N VAL A 18 -22.61 -18.06 22.63
CA VAL A 18 -23.82 -17.22 22.52
C VAL A 18 -24.03 -16.40 23.79
N LEU A 19 -23.95 -17.00 24.98
CA LEU A 19 -24.08 -16.30 26.27
C LEU A 19 -23.04 -15.18 26.43
N ASN A 20 -21.80 -15.42 26.02
CA ASN A 20 -20.70 -14.46 26.09
C ASN A 20 -20.89 -13.28 25.13
N SER A 21 -21.42 -13.56 23.94
CA SER A 21 -21.79 -12.53 22.95
C SER A 21 -22.97 -11.68 23.43
N GLU A 22 -24.00 -12.32 23.99
CA GLU A 22 -25.15 -11.66 24.61
C GLU A 22 -24.72 -10.75 25.77
N LEU A 23 -23.78 -11.20 26.62
CA LEU A 23 -23.25 -10.39 27.73
C LEU A 23 -22.59 -9.11 27.21
N ASN A 24 -21.70 -9.22 26.21
CA ASN A 24 -21.06 -8.04 25.63
C ASN A 24 -22.07 -7.10 24.96
N ALA A 25 -23.09 -7.64 24.29
CA ALA A 25 -24.17 -6.84 23.72
C ALA A 25 -24.95 -6.09 24.82
N ALA A 26 -25.33 -6.77 25.91
CA ALA A 26 -26.03 -6.17 27.04
C ALA A 26 -25.21 -5.02 27.68
N VAL A 27 -23.90 -5.21 27.88
CA VAL A 27 -23.01 -4.15 28.36
C VAL A 27 -22.95 -2.98 27.37
N LYS A 28 -22.85 -3.25 26.07
CA LYS A 28 -22.83 -2.22 25.03
C LYS A 28 -24.11 -1.37 25.00
N TYR A 29 -25.26 -2.00 25.25
CA TYR A 29 -26.56 -1.33 25.34
C TYR A 29 -26.88 -0.77 26.74
N ARG A 30 -25.96 -0.92 27.70
CA ARG A 30 -26.08 -0.42 29.08
C ARG A 30 -27.22 -1.04 29.88
N ASP A 31 -27.63 -2.26 29.53
CA ASP A 31 -28.72 -2.99 30.18
C ASP A 31 -28.19 -3.74 31.41
N LYS A 32 -28.28 -3.10 32.59
CA LYS A 32 -27.72 -3.63 33.85
C LYS A 32 -28.44 -4.91 34.27
N GLU A 33 -29.75 -4.97 34.11
CA GLU A 33 -30.58 -6.12 34.44
C GLU A 33 -30.21 -7.34 33.58
N ALA A 34 -30.09 -7.15 32.26
CA ALA A 34 -29.66 -8.24 31.37
C ALA A 34 -28.22 -8.70 31.67
N VAL A 35 -27.31 -7.77 31.99
CA VAL A 35 -25.94 -8.13 32.41
C VAL A 35 -25.95 -9.01 33.66
N LEU A 36 -26.76 -8.68 34.66
CA LEU A 36 -26.90 -9.48 35.88
C LEU A 36 -27.44 -10.89 35.58
N GLU A 37 -28.53 -10.97 34.82
CA GLU A 37 -29.15 -12.24 34.44
C GLU A 37 -28.17 -13.14 33.66
N LEU A 38 -27.45 -12.57 32.70
CA LEU A 38 -26.50 -13.32 31.86
C LEU A 38 -25.32 -13.86 32.68
N LEU A 39 -24.81 -13.07 33.63
CA LEU A 39 -23.76 -13.53 34.56
C LEU A 39 -24.29 -14.64 35.49
N GLU A 40 -25.51 -14.54 35.99
CA GLU A 40 -26.15 -15.58 36.81
C GLU A 40 -26.40 -16.87 36.02
N ARG A 41 -26.67 -16.76 34.71
CA ARG A 41 -26.76 -17.88 33.77
C ARG A 41 -25.41 -18.48 33.39
N GLY A 42 -24.31 -17.95 33.92
CA GLY A 42 -22.96 -18.49 33.75
C GLY A 42 -22.21 -17.96 32.53
N ALA A 43 -22.59 -16.78 32.01
CA ALA A 43 -21.75 -16.08 31.04
C ALA A 43 -20.37 -15.75 31.66
N ASP A 44 -19.30 -15.94 30.90
CA ASP A 44 -17.95 -15.64 31.35
C ASP A 44 -17.71 -14.12 31.28
N VAL A 45 -17.54 -13.51 32.46
CA VAL A 45 -17.27 -12.07 32.63
C VAL A 45 -15.97 -11.61 31.95
N ASN A 46 -15.05 -12.54 31.68
CA ASN A 46 -13.78 -12.31 31.00
C ASN A 46 -13.77 -12.79 29.54
N SER A 47 -14.93 -13.18 29.02
CA SER A 47 -15.06 -13.64 27.64
C SER A 47 -14.58 -12.59 26.65
N LYS A 48 -13.95 -13.05 25.58
CA LYS A 48 -13.50 -12.20 24.48
C LYS A 48 -14.43 -12.37 23.29
N VAL A 49 -14.95 -11.25 22.79
CA VAL A 49 -15.67 -11.17 21.51
C VAL A 49 -14.79 -10.49 20.47
N ASP A 50 -15.31 -10.30 19.25
CA ASP A 50 -14.65 -9.69 18.09
C ASP A 50 -13.50 -8.73 18.42
N SER A 51 -12.31 -9.00 17.87
CA SER A 51 -11.06 -8.26 18.16
C SER A 51 -10.57 -8.32 19.61
N GLY A 52 -10.98 -9.34 20.36
CA GLY A 52 -10.50 -9.64 21.70
C GLY A 52 -11.15 -8.81 22.82
N TRP A 53 -12.24 -8.09 22.54
CA TRP A 53 -12.87 -7.20 23.54
C TRP A 53 -13.53 -7.97 24.67
N THR A 54 -13.33 -7.48 25.90
CA THR A 54 -13.99 -8.00 27.10
C THR A 54 -15.20 -7.15 27.51
N PRO A 55 -16.15 -7.72 28.29
CA PRO A 55 -17.24 -6.96 28.88
C PRO A 55 -16.75 -5.71 29.65
N LEU A 56 -15.66 -5.82 30.41
CA LEU A 56 -15.11 -4.70 31.17
C LEU A 56 -14.65 -3.56 30.26
N GLN A 57 -13.91 -3.85 29.20
CA GLN A 57 -13.48 -2.83 28.24
C GLN A 57 -14.66 -2.22 27.49
N THR A 58 -15.69 -3.01 27.17
CA THR A 58 -16.94 -2.52 26.58
C THR A 58 -17.65 -1.54 27.53
N ALA A 59 -17.71 -1.83 28.83
CA ALA A 59 -18.29 -0.92 29.83
C ALA A 59 -17.49 0.39 29.97
N VAL A 60 -16.15 0.32 29.90
CA VAL A 60 -15.30 1.53 29.87
C VAL A 60 -15.55 2.34 28.60
N GLN A 61 -15.67 1.69 27.45
CA GLN A 61 -15.98 2.35 26.18
C GLN A 61 -17.33 3.09 26.22
N THR A 62 -18.34 2.52 26.90
CA THR A 62 -19.64 3.19 27.08
C THR A 62 -19.61 4.28 28.17
N ARG A 63 -18.55 4.37 28.97
CA ARG A 63 -18.41 5.33 30.08
C ARG A 63 -19.43 5.11 31.21
N GLU A 64 -19.84 3.86 31.42
CA GLU A 64 -20.78 3.47 32.47
C GLU A 64 -20.02 2.97 33.71
N GLU A 65 -19.66 3.88 34.60
CA GLU A 65 -18.87 3.58 35.80
C GLU A 65 -19.51 2.51 36.70
N ASP A 66 -20.84 2.50 36.80
CA ASP A 66 -21.57 1.47 37.57
C ASP A 66 -21.47 0.08 36.94
N LEU A 67 -21.48 -0.01 35.60
CA LEU A 67 -21.26 -1.28 34.92
C LEU A 67 -19.82 -1.75 35.09
N VAL A 68 -18.86 -0.82 35.07
CA VAL A 68 -17.45 -1.14 35.39
C VAL A 68 -17.34 -1.71 36.80
N ARG A 69 -17.94 -1.07 37.81
CA ARG A 69 -17.99 -1.59 39.19
C ARG A 69 -18.61 -2.97 39.25
N LEU A 70 -19.81 -3.13 38.66
CA LEU A 70 -20.52 -4.40 38.65
C LEU A 70 -19.68 -5.52 38.08
N LEU A 71 -19.07 -5.33 36.91
CA LEU A 71 -18.27 -6.35 36.26
C LEU A 71 -17.03 -6.72 37.09
N LEU A 72 -16.34 -5.73 37.69
CA LEU A 72 -15.21 -5.97 38.58
C LEU A 72 -15.62 -6.75 39.84
N ASP A 73 -16.75 -6.40 40.46
CA ASP A 73 -17.29 -7.10 41.63
C ASP A 73 -17.70 -8.55 41.29
N ARG A 74 -17.95 -8.84 40.00
CA ARG A 74 -18.23 -10.17 39.45
C ARG A 74 -16.99 -10.89 38.91
N GLY A 75 -15.79 -10.37 39.17
CA GLY A 75 -14.52 -11.03 38.85
C GLY A 75 -13.96 -10.72 37.46
N ALA A 76 -14.37 -9.62 36.83
CA ALA A 76 -13.69 -9.13 35.63
C ALA A 76 -12.22 -8.81 35.93
N SER A 77 -11.33 -9.28 35.06
CA SER A 77 -9.89 -9.10 35.19
C SER A 77 -9.45 -7.73 34.66
N LEU A 78 -8.76 -6.97 35.51
CA LEU A 78 -8.12 -5.70 35.13
C LEU A 78 -7.02 -5.87 34.08
N HIS A 79 -6.38 -7.04 34.07
CA HIS A 79 -5.25 -7.34 33.19
C HIS A 79 -5.67 -8.05 31.89
N ALA A 80 -6.98 -8.20 31.64
CA ALA A 80 -7.45 -8.75 30.39
C ALA A 80 -7.12 -7.79 29.24
N ARG A 81 -6.55 -8.36 28.16
CA ARG A 81 -6.09 -7.60 26.99
C ARG A 81 -6.90 -7.94 25.75
N LYS A 82 -7.29 -6.91 24.99
CA LYS A 82 -7.84 -7.08 23.63
C LYS A 82 -6.71 -7.37 22.63
N ASP A 83 -7.01 -7.61 21.36
CA ASP A 83 -6.00 -8.13 20.41
C ASP A 83 -4.80 -7.19 20.20
N ASN A 84 -4.98 -5.89 20.42
CA ASN A 84 -3.88 -4.91 20.39
C ASN A 84 -3.10 -4.82 21.71
N GLY A 85 -3.41 -5.62 22.72
CA GLY A 85 -2.78 -5.57 24.05
C GLY A 85 -3.38 -4.57 25.03
N GLY A 86 -4.30 -3.70 24.60
CA GLY A 86 -4.89 -2.69 25.48
C GLY A 86 -5.76 -3.31 26.59
N THR A 87 -5.75 -2.71 27.77
CA THR A 87 -6.57 -3.05 28.94
C THR A 87 -7.76 -2.10 29.09
N ALA A 88 -8.61 -2.37 30.08
CA ALA A 88 -9.66 -1.43 30.48
C ALA A 88 -9.08 -0.07 30.89
N PHE A 89 -7.89 -0.06 31.53
CA PHE A 89 -7.22 1.17 31.96
C PHE A 89 -6.75 2.02 30.78
N THR A 90 -6.14 1.41 29.75
CA THR A 90 -5.76 2.14 28.53
C THR A 90 -6.98 2.70 27.79
N GLU A 91 -8.09 1.95 27.74
CA GLU A 91 -9.34 2.43 27.11
C GLU A 91 -9.94 3.61 27.88
N ALA A 92 -9.84 3.64 29.21
CA ALA A 92 -10.30 4.77 30.01
C ALA A 92 -9.48 6.04 29.70
N GLY A 93 -8.18 5.90 29.41
CA GLY A 93 -7.32 6.97 28.91
C GLY A 93 -7.79 7.52 27.55
N ILE A 94 -8.14 6.64 26.61
CA ILE A 94 -8.72 7.02 25.30
C ILE A 94 -10.00 7.84 25.47
N ARG A 95 -10.88 7.41 26.38
CA ARG A 95 -12.15 8.11 26.66
C ARG A 95 -11.92 9.42 27.40
N GLY A 96 -10.84 9.49 28.18
CA GLY A 96 -10.50 10.60 29.07
C GLY A 96 -11.38 10.63 30.31
N ASP A 97 -11.87 9.47 30.75
CA ASP A 97 -12.83 9.39 31.86
C ASP A 97 -12.10 9.25 33.20
N VAL A 98 -11.95 10.36 33.92
CA VAL A 98 -11.20 10.43 35.18
C VAL A 98 -11.81 9.54 36.27
N GLY A 99 -13.15 9.44 36.34
CA GLY A 99 -13.84 8.62 37.34
C GLY A 99 -13.52 7.14 37.15
N ILE A 100 -13.57 6.66 35.91
CA ILE A 100 -13.21 5.27 35.59
C ILE A 100 -11.71 5.03 35.75
N LEU A 101 -10.85 5.96 35.33
CA LEU A 101 -9.40 5.85 35.57
C LEU A 101 -9.08 5.73 37.06
N GLN A 102 -9.73 6.55 37.89
CA GLN A 102 -9.59 6.48 39.34
C GLN A 102 -10.07 5.14 39.91
N LEU A 103 -11.27 4.70 39.52
CA LEU A 103 -11.83 3.41 39.95
C LEU A 103 -10.89 2.25 39.61
N LEU A 104 -10.35 2.22 38.38
CA LEU A 104 -9.48 1.14 37.94
C LEU A 104 -8.12 1.14 38.67
N LEU A 105 -7.56 2.30 39.01
CA LEU A 105 -6.35 2.40 39.84
C LEU A 105 -6.60 1.92 41.27
N GLU A 106 -7.72 2.33 41.88
CA GLU A 106 -8.11 1.90 43.24
C GLU A 106 -8.28 0.38 43.32
N ARG A 107 -8.63 -0.27 42.21
CA ARG A 107 -8.76 -1.72 42.08
C ARG A 107 -7.44 -2.43 41.74
N GLY A 108 -6.34 -1.68 41.54
CA GLY A 108 -5.00 -2.24 41.35
C GLY A 108 -4.48 -2.26 39.91
N SER A 109 -5.04 -1.44 39.01
CA SER A 109 -4.44 -1.26 37.68
C SER A 109 -3.07 -0.60 37.79
N ASP A 110 -2.13 -1.00 36.93
CA ASP A 110 -0.83 -0.34 36.82
C ASP A 110 -0.96 0.94 35.98
N ILE A 111 -0.56 2.07 36.56
CA ILE A 111 -0.59 3.41 35.94
C ILE A 111 0.23 3.48 34.66
N ASN A 112 1.29 2.67 34.54
CA ASN A 112 2.23 2.65 33.43
C ASN A 112 2.10 1.38 32.57
N ASP A 113 1.00 0.63 32.69
CA ASP A 113 0.74 -0.55 31.84
C ASP A 113 0.79 -0.19 30.36
N ARG A 114 1.33 -1.12 29.55
CA ARG A 114 1.60 -0.91 28.12
C ARG A 114 0.90 -1.95 27.26
N ASP A 115 0.34 -1.51 26.13
CA ASP A 115 -0.15 -2.41 25.08
C ASP A 115 1.00 -3.05 24.27
N ILE A 116 0.71 -3.89 23.27
CA ILE A 116 1.75 -4.56 22.46
C ILE A 116 2.57 -3.60 21.58
N ASN A 117 2.15 -2.34 21.50
CA ASN A 117 2.81 -1.27 20.76
C ASN A 117 3.46 -0.25 21.69
N GLY A 118 3.43 -0.47 23.01
CA GLY A 118 4.02 0.40 24.02
C GLY A 118 3.14 1.56 24.47
N PHE A 119 1.87 1.65 24.04
CA PHE A 119 0.96 2.73 24.48
C PHE A 119 0.54 2.55 25.93
N THR A 120 0.69 3.62 26.71
CA THR A 120 0.12 3.75 28.07
C THR A 120 -1.19 4.52 28.02
N ALA A 121 -1.98 4.46 29.10
CA ALA A 121 -3.17 5.31 29.24
C ALA A 121 -2.84 6.82 29.12
N PHE A 122 -1.64 7.23 29.53
CA PHE A 122 -1.16 8.62 29.41
C PHE A 122 -0.89 9.02 27.96
N MET A 123 -0.28 8.14 27.17
CA MET A 123 -0.09 8.38 25.72
C MET A 123 -1.42 8.43 24.98
N GLU A 124 -2.37 7.55 25.32
CA GLU A 124 -3.71 7.57 24.74
C GLU A 124 -4.44 8.88 25.08
N ALA A 125 -4.38 9.33 26.34
CA ALA A 125 -4.95 10.61 26.73
C ALA A 125 -4.33 11.78 25.95
N ALA A 126 -3.01 11.74 25.67
CA ALA A 126 -2.34 12.75 24.86
C ALA A 126 -2.76 12.71 23.39
N TRP A 127 -2.84 11.51 22.79
CA TRP A 127 -3.30 11.28 21.43
C TRP A 127 -4.70 11.86 21.20
N TYR A 128 -5.61 11.66 22.15
CA TYR A 128 -6.99 12.11 22.05
C TYR A 128 -7.26 13.50 22.70
N GLY A 129 -6.21 14.19 23.17
CA GLY A 129 -6.30 15.53 23.76
C GLY A 129 -7.14 15.59 25.04
N LYS A 130 -7.09 14.57 25.89
CA LYS A 130 -7.85 14.44 27.13
C LYS A 130 -7.12 15.13 28.29
N GLU A 131 -7.25 16.45 28.34
CA GLU A 131 -6.53 17.32 29.28
C GLU A 131 -6.71 16.93 30.76
N GLU A 132 -7.94 16.70 31.20
CA GLU A 132 -8.23 16.32 32.59
C GLU A 132 -7.65 14.95 32.94
N ALA A 133 -7.73 13.99 32.01
CA ALA A 133 -7.14 12.67 32.19
C ALA A 133 -5.61 12.73 32.25
N LEU A 134 -4.96 13.55 31.43
CA LEU A 134 -3.51 13.77 31.50
C LEU A 134 -3.10 14.29 32.88
N ARG A 135 -3.80 15.31 33.40
CA ARG A 135 -3.55 15.89 34.73
C ARG A 135 -3.72 14.85 35.83
N PHE A 136 -4.81 14.09 35.76
CA PHE A 136 -5.08 13.02 36.71
C PHE A 136 -3.97 11.96 36.67
N LEU A 137 -3.68 11.39 35.50
CA LEU A 137 -2.67 10.35 35.33
C LEU A 137 -1.29 10.80 35.81
N TYR A 138 -0.87 12.02 35.45
CA TYR A 138 0.36 12.62 35.94
C TYR A 138 0.39 12.73 37.47
N SER A 139 -0.70 13.21 38.09
CA SER A 139 -0.80 13.29 39.56
C SER A 139 -0.74 11.92 40.27
N ARG A 140 -0.97 10.82 39.54
CA ARG A 140 -0.88 9.44 40.02
C ARG A 140 0.43 8.75 39.66
N GLY A 141 1.41 9.47 39.09
CA GLY A 141 2.74 8.95 38.80
C GLY A 141 2.91 8.35 37.40
N ALA A 142 2.06 8.71 36.44
CA ALA A 142 2.29 8.34 35.05
C ALA A 142 3.62 8.93 34.53
N GLU A 143 4.41 8.10 33.85
CA GLU A 143 5.69 8.51 33.30
C GLU A 143 5.51 9.32 32.00
N VAL A 144 5.97 10.57 32.00
CA VAL A 144 5.71 11.53 30.90
C VAL A 144 6.60 11.30 29.67
N ASN A 145 7.86 10.96 29.90
CA ASN A 145 8.94 10.94 28.89
C ASN A 145 9.27 9.52 28.37
N VAL A 146 8.35 8.57 28.56
CA VAL A 146 8.54 7.19 28.09
C VAL A 146 8.52 7.12 26.58
N ARG A 147 9.46 6.37 26.03
CA ARG A 147 9.49 5.99 24.62
C ARG A 147 8.75 4.67 24.44
N ARG A 148 7.84 4.58 23.47
CA ARG A 148 7.12 3.32 23.18
C ARG A 148 8.07 2.17 22.87
N GLU A 149 8.04 1.16 23.72
CA GLU A 149 8.70 -0.12 23.47
C GLU A 149 7.79 -1.00 22.59
N THR A 150 8.35 -1.57 21.53
CA THR A 150 7.62 -2.45 20.61
C THR A 150 8.38 -3.76 20.42
N SER A 151 7.76 -4.75 19.79
CA SER A 151 8.45 -6.02 19.49
C SER A 151 9.77 -5.80 18.72
N GLU A 152 10.70 -6.74 18.85
CA GLU A 152 12.01 -6.66 18.22
C GLU A 152 11.90 -6.53 16.69
N GLU A 153 10.93 -7.20 16.05
CA GLU A 153 10.68 -7.08 14.61
C GLU A 153 10.23 -5.67 14.22
N LYS A 154 9.39 -5.03 15.04
CA LYS A 154 8.96 -3.65 14.81
C LYS A 154 10.11 -2.67 15.02
N ALA A 155 10.94 -2.88 16.04
CA ALA A 155 12.12 -2.06 16.31
C ALA A 155 13.14 -2.14 15.17
N LYS A 156 13.37 -3.33 14.59
CA LYS A 156 14.21 -3.52 13.38
C LYS A 156 13.70 -2.76 12.15
N LEU A 157 12.41 -2.44 12.11
CA LEU A 157 11.79 -1.61 11.08
C LEU A 157 11.69 -0.12 11.48
N HIS A 158 12.48 0.31 12.48
CA HIS A 158 12.45 1.67 13.01
C HIS A 158 11.04 2.11 13.45
N LYS A 159 10.24 1.19 14.00
CA LYS A 159 8.93 1.50 14.60
C LYS A 159 9.07 1.57 16.13
N GLY A 160 8.20 2.34 16.76
CA GLY A 160 8.24 2.62 18.20
C GLY A 160 9.04 3.88 18.55
N GLY A 161 9.33 4.06 19.82
CA GLY A 161 10.17 5.13 20.35
C GLY A 161 9.47 6.46 20.61
N ALA A 162 8.22 6.63 20.14
CA ALA A 162 7.49 7.89 20.29
C ALA A 162 6.96 8.11 21.72
N THR A 163 6.70 9.38 22.07
CA THR A 163 6.24 9.83 23.39
C THR A 163 4.83 10.41 23.36
N ALA A 164 4.23 10.65 24.53
CA ALA A 164 2.94 11.32 24.65
C ALA A 164 2.94 12.72 24.00
N LEU A 165 4.02 13.49 24.15
CA LEU A 165 4.16 14.81 23.52
C LEU A 165 4.10 14.72 22.00
N MET A 166 4.77 13.74 21.41
CA MET A 166 4.76 13.50 19.97
C MET A 166 3.36 13.13 19.44
N ASP A 167 2.58 12.39 20.23
CA ASP A 167 1.21 12.03 19.88
C ASP A 167 0.28 13.26 19.93
N ALA A 168 0.35 14.07 20.99
CA ALA A 168 -0.41 15.32 21.09
C ALA A 168 -0.06 16.32 19.97
N CYS A 169 1.22 16.39 19.58
CA CYS A 169 1.68 17.23 18.46
C CYS A 169 1.08 16.76 17.12
N ARG A 170 1.16 15.45 16.85
CA ARG A 170 0.64 14.83 15.62
C ARG A 170 -0.86 15.06 15.45
N GLU A 171 -1.62 14.90 16.52
CA GLU A 171 -3.08 15.03 16.52
C GLU A 171 -3.54 16.49 16.73
N ARG A 172 -2.58 17.43 16.80
CA ARG A 172 -2.81 18.88 16.84
C ARG A 172 -3.58 19.34 18.08
N HIS A 173 -3.35 18.70 19.22
CA HIS A 173 -3.95 19.04 20.50
C HIS A 173 -3.11 20.09 21.23
N PHE A 174 -3.21 21.36 20.81
CA PHE A 174 -2.36 22.45 21.32
C PHE A 174 -2.42 22.60 22.85
N SER A 175 -3.62 22.55 23.44
CA SER A 175 -3.78 22.60 24.90
C SER A 175 -3.05 21.45 25.60
N ALA A 176 -3.18 20.22 25.11
CA ALA A 176 -2.47 19.07 25.66
C ALA A 176 -0.95 19.22 25.53
N VAL A 177 -0.44 19.73 24.39
CA VAL A 177 0.99 20.05 24.21
C VAL A 177 1.47 21.06 25.26
N LYS A 178 0.71 22.14 25.50
CA LYS A 178 1.06 23.12 26.54
C LYS A 178 1.11 22.49 27.92
N ILE A 179 0.10 21.69 28.28
CA ILE A 179 0.05 20.99 29.57
C ILE A 179 1.27 20.08 29.74
N LEU A 180 1.58 19.27 28.72
CA LEU A 180 2.71 18.34 28.75
C LEU A 180 4.04 19.07 28.96
N VAL A 181 4.30 20.14 28.20
CA VAL A 181 5.58 20.85 28.25
C VAL A 181 5.68 21.75 29.49
N GLN A 182 4.66 22.54 29.80
CA GLN A 182 4.74 23.57 30.85
C GLN A 182 4.47 23.03 32.25
N GLU A 183 3.67 21.97 32.37
CA GLU A 183 3.20 21.48 33.68
C GLU A 183 3.74 20.11 34.06
N MET A 184 4.10 19.29 33.06
CA MET A 184 4.49 17.89 33.26
C MET A 184 5.96 17.60 32.90
N GLY A 185 6.72 18.61 32.48
CA GLY A 185 8.15 18.47 32.17
C GLY A 185 8.42 17.53 30.99
N ALA A 186 7.53 17.52 29.99
CA ALA A 186 7.75 16.75 28.77
C ALA A 186 8.97 17.29 28.00
N ASP A 187 9.91 16.40 27.68
CA ASP A 187 11.10 16.72 26.91
C ASP A 187 10.76 16.81 25.41
N VAL A 188 10.89 18.02 24.86
CA VAL A 188 10.61 18.33 23.45
C VAL A 188 11.61 17.68 22.48
N ASN A 189 12.78 17.26 22.96
CA ASN A 189 13.91 16.81 22.16
C ASN A 189 14.07 15.28 22.11
N ILE A 190 13.23 14.52 22.81
CA ILE A 190 13.19 13.06 22.63
C ILE A 190 12.91 12.76 21.16
N ARG A 191 13.58 11.71 20.66
CA ARG A 191 13.39 11.21 19.29
C ARG A 191 12.82 9.81 19.28
N ASP A 192 11.94 9.53 18.33
CA ASP A 192 11.43 8.19 18.08
C ASP A 192 12.47 7.29 17.40
N ASN A 193 12.11 6.06 17.04
CA ASN A 193 13.06 5.13 16.41
C ASN A 193 13.42 5.49 14.95
N ARG A 194 12.84 6.57 14.41
CA ARG A 194 13.15 7.17 13.11
C ARG A 194 13.83 8.53 13.24
N ASP A 195 14.37 8.84 14.44
CA ASP A 195 15.02 10.10 14.75
C ASP A 195 14.14 11.37 14.64
N ARG A 196 12.81 11.18 14.67
CA ARG A 196 11.84 12.28 14.63
C ARG A 196 11.52 12.77 16.04
N ASN A 197 11.53 14.08 16.24
CA ASN A 197 11.13 14.71 17.49
C ASN A 197 9.70 15.28 17.43
N ALA A 198 9.26 15.97 18.48
CA ALA A 198 7.95 16.59 18.57
C ALA A 198 7.65 17.59 17.43
N LEU A 199 8.66 18.34 16.98
CA LEU A 199 8.54 19.32 15.89
C LEU A 199 8.17 18.64 14.57
N ILE A 200 8.86 17.56 14.20
CA ILE A 200 8.56 16.80 12.98
C ILE A 200 7.16 16.18 13.04
N HIS A 201 6.73 15.73 14.22
CA HIS A 201 5.37 15.23 14.40
C HIS A 201 4.30 16.32 14.23
N ALA A 202 4.56 17.55 14.70
CA ALA A 202 3.65 18.69 14.54
C ALA A 202 3.53 19.18 13.08
N LEU A 203 4.64 19.13 12.34
CA LEU A 203 4.73 19.56 10.93
C LEU A 203 4.18 18.52 9.95
N LYS A 204 4.00 17.26 10.38
CA LYS A 204 3.48 16.20 9.52
C LYS A 204 2.07 16.54 9.04
N LYS A 205 1.81 16.30 7.75
CA LYS A 205 0.51 16.52 7.14
C LYS A 205 -0.57 15.67 7.85
N GLY A 206 -1.43 16.35 8.61
CA GLY A 206 -2.57 15.73 9.27
C GLY A 206 -3.71 15.45 8.30
N SER A 207 -4.62 14.54 8.68
CA SER A 207 -5.81 14.19 7.91
C SER A 207 -6.87 15.30 7.88
N ASP A 208 -6.86 16.21 8.87
CA ASP A 208 -7.86 17.26 9.03
C ASP A 208 -7.31 18.67 8.76
N LYS A 209 -7.76 19.28 7.66
CA LYS A 209 -7.43 20.67 7.31
C LYS A 209 -7.98 21.68 8.34
N LYS A 210 -9.02 21.33 9.12
CA LYS A 210 -9.64 22.24 10.10
C LYS A 210 -8.73 22.61 11.26
N ARG A 211 -7.71 21.79 11.55
CA ARG A 211 -6.75 22.03 12.65
C ARG A 211 -5.44 22.69 12.20
N TYR A 212 -5.41 23.30 11.03
CA TYR A 212 -4.20 23.97 10.52
C TYR A 212 -3.64 25.01 11.50
N GLN A 213 -4.49 25.88 12.04
CA GLN A 213 -4.05 26.93 12.98
C GLN A 213 -3.48 26.34 14.28
N SER A 214 -4.03 25.22 14.75
CA SER A 214 -3.51 24.50 15.92
C SER A 214 -2.11 23.94 15.65
N ALA A 215 -1.86 23.42 14.44
CA ALA A 215 -0.52 22.95 14.06
C ALA A 215 0.50 24.10 14.03
N VAL A 216 0.15 25.25 13.44
CA VAL A 216 0.99 26.46 13.45
C VAL A 216 1.30 26.91 14.89
N SER A 217 0.29 26.90 15.77
CA SER A 217 0.45 27.28 17.18
C SER A 217 1.36 26.32 17.94
N ILE A 218 1.24 25.01 17.69
CA ILE A 218 2.12 23.98 18.29
C ILE A 218 3.57 24.19 17.84
N VAL A 219 3.80 24.36 16.54
CA VAL A 219 5.16 24.54 16.01
C VAL A 219 5.83 25.76 16.62
N ARG A 220 5.14 26.91 16.63
CA ARG A 220 5.66 28.13 17.29
C ARG A 220 5.98 27.90 18.76
N PHE A 221 5.06 27.27 19.48
CA PHE A 221 5.26 26.97 20.89
C PHE A 221 6.47 26.06 21.12
N LEU A 222 6.68 25.03 20.31
CA LEU A 222 7.86 24.16 20.41
C LEU A 222 9.16 24.93 20.12
N LEU A 223 9.17 25.83 19.11
CA LEU A 223 10.31 26.69 18.79
C LEU A 223 10.66 27.67 19.92
N GLU A 224 9.66 28.12 20.68
CA GLU A 224 9.83 28.95 21.87
C GLU A 224 10.38 28.14 23.07
N HIS A 225 10.18 26.82 23.08
CA HIS A 225 10.63 25.92 24.16
C HIS A 225 11.87 25.10 23.79
N GLY A 226 12.68 25.58 22.84
CA GLY A 226 14.01 25.03 22.56
C GLY A 226 13.99 23.64 21.92
N VAL A 227 12.98 23.33 21.10
CA VAL A 227 13.00 22.12 20.28
C VAL A 227 14.13 22.18 19.24
N ASP A 228 14.82 21.06 19.05
CA ASP A 228 15.83 20.89 18.01
C ASP A 228 15.16 20.92 16.64
N VAL A 229 15.64 21.81 15.78
CA VAL A 229 15.10 22.02 14.44
C VAL A 229 15.79 21.18 13.36
N LYS A 230 16.86 20.44 13.71
CA LYS A 230 17.68 19.65 12.77
C LYS A 230 17.16 18.23 12.52
N SER A 231 16.16 17.78 13.28
CA SER A 231 15.51 16.49 13.00
C SER A 231 14.90 16.50 11.61
N LYS A 232 14.91 15.34 10.96
CA LYS A 232 14.31 15.10 9.63
C LYS A 232 13.20 14.07 9.76
N ASP A 233 12.28 14.05 8.79
CA ASP A 233 11.27 12.99 8.69
C ASP A 233 11.80 11.73 7.99
N GLU A 234 10.93 10.75 7.77
CA GLU A 234 11.27 9.49 7.10
C GLU A 234 11.67 9.61 5.62
N CYS A 235 11.51 10.78 4.99
CA CYS A 235 11.94 11.08 3.62
C CYS A 235 13.14 12.04 3.61
N GLY A 236 13.78 12.26 4.77
CA GLY A 236 14.86 13.23 4.91
C GLY A 236 14.40 14.70 4.88
N LYS A 237 13.09 14.98 4.93
CA LYS A 237 12.59 16.35 4.89
C LYS A 237 12.89 17.07 6.19
N THR A 238 13.47 18.25 6.08
CA THR A 238 13.72 19.16 7.19
C THR A 238 12.42 19.80 7.69
N ALA A 239 12.45 20.37 8.89
CA ALA A 239 11.35 21.19 9.39
C ALA A 239 10.98 22.33 8.42
N LEU A 240 11.98 22.92 7.75
CA LEU A 240 11.77 23.98 6.76
C LEU A 240 11.01 23.47 5.54
N ILE A 241 11.42 22.34 4.96
CA ILE A 241 10.71 21.73 3.82
C ILE A 241 9.26 21.41 4.19
N LEU A 242 9.04 20.82 5.36
CA LEU A 242 7.68 20.50 5.83
C LEU A 242 6.82 21.76 6.03
N ALA A 243 7.39 22.87 6.52
CA ALA A 243 6.68 24.14 6.64
C ALA A 243 6.26 24.74 5.27
N VAL A 244 7.12 24.60 4.25
CA VAL A 244 6.76 24.93 2.85
C VAL A 244 5.64 24.01 2.34
N GLU A 245 5.70 22.72 2.67
CA GLU A 245 4.63 21.78 2.29
C GLU A 245 3.29 22.08 2.98
N MET A 246 3.33 22.74 4.15
CA MET A 246 2.15 23.26 4.83
C MET A 246 1.61 24.55 4.22
N GLU A 247 2.33 25.20 3.30
CA GLU A 247 1.97 26.51 2.71
C GLU A 247 1.82 27.59 3.80
N SER A 248 2.75 27.59 4.78
CA SER A 248 2.77 28.57 5.88
C SER A 248 4.00 29.49 5.80
N PRO A 249 3.87 30.69 5.22
CA PRO A 249 4.92 31.70 5.26
C PRO A 249 5.36 32.06 6.68
N GLU A 250 4.43 32.03 7.64
CA GLU A 250 4.70 32.35 9.04
C GLU A 250 5.63 31.33 9.71
N LEU A 251 5.40 30.03 9.48
CA LEU A 251 6.28 28.98 9.99
C LEU A 251 7.63 28.97 9.28
N VAL A 252 7.64 29.22 7.98
CA VAL A 252 8.90 29.36 7.22
C VAL A 252 9.72 30.50 7.81
N MET A 253 9.12 31.67 8.08
CA MET A 253 9.80 32.78 8.75
C MET A 253 10.32 32.39 10.14
N ALA A 254 9.47 31.81 10.98
CA ALA A 254 9.83 31.45 12.35
C ALA A 254 10.98 30.43 12.41
N LEU A 255 11.06 29.52 11.44
CA LEU A 255 12.17 28.58 11.31
C LEU A 255 13.45 29.28 10.81
N LEU A 256 13.35 30.16 9.81
CA LEU A 256 14.51 30.90 9.27
C LEU A 256 15.08 31.95 10.26
N GLU A 257 14.38 32.23 11.36
CA GLU A 257 14.90 33.01 12.49
C GLU A 257 15.79 32.17 13.43
N LYS A 258 15.85 30.85 13.25
CA LYS A 258 16.75 29.96 14.00
C LYS A 258 18.07 29.81 13.25
N ASP A 259 19.16 30.17 13.91
CA ASP A 259 20.52 30.10 13.35
C ASP A 259 20.95 28.67 12.98
N GLU A 260 20.31 27.66 13.57
CA GLU A 260 20.60 26.25 13.30
C GLU A 260 20.02 25.71 11.98
N ILE A 261 19.10 26.44 11.33
CA ILE A 261 18.48 26.03 10.07
C ILE A 261 19.43 26.29 8.89
N ASP A 262 19.75 25.23 8.17
CA ASP A 262 20.33 25.33 6.84
C ASP A 262 19.20 25.44 5.81
N ILE A 263 19.13 26.60 5.14
CA ILE A 263 18.09 26.93 4.15
C ILE A 263 18.18 26.08 2.88
N ASP A 264 19.37 25.54 2.59
CA ASP A 264 19.68 24.76 1.39
C ASP A 264 19.84 23.26 1.67
N ASP A 265 19.50 22.79 2.88
CA ASP A 265 19.47 21.37 3.19
C ASP A 265 18.41 20.66 2.34
N VAL A 266 18.71 19.41 1.98
CA VAL A 266 17.94 18.62 1.03
C VAL A 266 17.27 17.42 1.68
N ASP A 267 16.12 17.03 1.10
CA ASP A 267 15.48 15.74 1.36
C ASP A 267 16.19 14.58 0.62
N GLU A 268 15.69 13.35 0.78
CA GLU A 268 16.25 12.16 0.10
C GLU A 268 16.15 12.24 -1.43
N GLU A 269 15.21 13.03 -1.97
CA GLU A 269 15.08 13.29 -3.40
C GLU A 269 15.98 14.44 -3.89
N GLY A 270 16.72 15.10 -3.01
CA GLY A 270 17.62 16.21 -3.34
C GLY A 270 16.92 17.56 -3.44
N ASN A 271 15.66 17.67 -3.01
CA ASN A 271 14.89 18.92 -3.05
C ASN A 271 15.24 19.80 -1.86
N THR A 272 15.45 21.09 -2.13
CA THR A 272 15.50 22.13 -1.09
C THR A 272 14.12 22.71 -0.82
N ALA A 273 13.97 23.48 0.27
CA ALA A 273 12.75 24.22 0.56
C ALA A 273 12.32 25.13 -0.61
N LEU A 274 13.27 25.77 -1.29
CA LEU A 274 12.99 26.62 -2.45
C LEU A 274 12.45 25.82 -3.63
N MET A 275 13.00 24.64 -3.91
CA MET A 275 12.49 23.77 -4.98
C MET A 275 11.04 23.37 -4.75
N VAL A 276 10.71 22.99 -3.51
CA VAL A 276 9.35 22.61 -3.12
C VAL A 276 8.38 23.80 -3.27
N ALA A 277 8.79 25.01 -2.88
CA ALA A 277 7.98 26.22 -3.07
C ALA A 277 7.72 26.51 -4.56
N VAL A 278 8.75 26.38 -5.40
CA VAL A 278 8.65 26.59 -6.86
C VAL A 278 7.77 25.54 -7.54
N GLU A 279 7.91 24.27 -7.16
CA GLU A 279 7.07 23.18 -7.70
C GLU A 279 5.59 23.39 -7.35
N LYS A 280 5.30 23.84 -6.13
CA LYS A 280 3.94 24.21 -5.69
C LYS A 280 3.41 25.51 -6.30
N GLY A 281 4.29 26.35 -6.85
CA GLY A 281 3.92 27.67 -7.37
C GLY A 281 3.69 28.73 -6.28
N ASP A 282 4.17 28.51 -5.06
CA ASP A 282 4.01 29.45 -3.94
C ASP A 282 5.03 30.60 -4.04
N CYS A 283 4.62 31.69 -4.69
CA CYS A 283 5.48 32.84 -4.94
C CYS A 283 5.85 33.58 -3.65
N GLU A 284 5.01 33.54 -2.62
CA GLU A 284 5.24 34.25 -1.36
C GLU A 284 6.36 33.57 -0.59
N ILE A 285 6.27 32.26 -0.41
CA ILE A 285 7.30 31.47 0.26
C ILE A 285 8.59 31.45 -0.56
N ALA A 286 8.51 31.32 -1.89
CA ALA A 286 9.71 31.39 -2.73
C ALA A 286 10.43 32.74 -2.60
N LYS A 287 9.67 33.85 -2.58
CA LYS A 287 10.23 35.19 -2.36
C LYS A 287 10.92 35.30 -1.00
N LEU A 288 10.29 34.73 0.02
CA LEU A 288 10.82 34.72 1.38
C LEU A 288 12.16 33.98 1.46
N LEU A 289 12.22 32.76 0.91
CA LEU A 289 13.42 31.93 0.88
C LEU A 289 14.55 32.61 0.11
N CYS A 290 14.27 33.12 -1.09
CA CYS A 290 15.25 33.85 -1.88
C CYS A 290 15.76 35.10 -1.16
N GLY A 291 14.87 35.86 -0.49
CA GLY A 291 15.23 37.04 0.29
C GLY A 291 16.09 36.73 1.52
N LYS A 292 15.98 35.50 2.05
CA LYS A 292 16.81 34.97 3.15
C LYS A 292 18.10 34.29 2.67
N GLY A 293 18.36 34.28 1.36
CA GLY A 293 19.62 33.81 0.78
C GLY A 293 19.62 32.37 0.28
N ALA A 294 18.45 31.76 0.07
CA ALA A 294 18.37 30.43 -0.54
C ALA A 294 19.06 30.41 -1.91
N ARG A 295 19.79 29.33 -2.18
CA ARG A 295 20.51 29.16 -3.43
C ARG A 295 19.55 28.93 -4.60
N THR A 296 19.71 29.74 -5.63
CA THR A 296 18.92 29.68 -6.88
C THR A 296 19.64 28.95 -8.02
N ASP A 297 20.83 28.40 -7.75
CA ASP A 297 21.67 27.66 -8.70
C ASP A 297 21.62 26.14 -8.50
N HIS A 298 20.84 25.65 -7.54
CA HIS A 298 20.61 24.22 -7.32
C HIS A 298 19.31 23.79 -8.02
N GLY A 299 19.38 22.66 -8.74
CA GLY A 299 18.29 22.08 -9.55
C GLY A 299 17.68 23.02 -10.60
N ASN A 300 16.54 22.62 -11.17
CA ASN A 300 16.01 23.23 -12.40
C ASN A 300 14.83 24.19 -12.15
N LEU A 301 15.01 25.15 -11.23
CA LEU A 301 13.96 26.06 -10.75
C LEU A 301 13.22 26.78 -11.90
N LEU A 302 13.98 27.33 -12.87
CA LEU A 302 13.41 28.04 -14.02
C LEU A 302 12.60 27.12 -14.94
N ALA A 303 13.04 25.88 -15.19
CA ALA A 303 12.26 24.96 -16.02
C ALA A 303 10.97 24.53 -15.33
N VAL A 304 11.00 24.33 -14.01
CA VAL A 304 9.79 24.03 -13.22
C VAL A 304 8.79 25.19 -13.31
N ALA A 305 9.24 26.43 -13.07
CA ALA A 305 8.39 27.61 -13.18
C ALA A 305 7.74 27.76 -14.57
N ARG A 306 8.55 27.58 -15.64
CA ARG A 306 8.08 27.62 -17.04
C ARG A 306 7.09 26.50 -17.35
N ARG A 307 7.36 25.29 -16.88
CA ARG A 307 6.48 24.12 -17.05
C ARG A 307 5.13 24.35 -16.40
N ASN A 308 5.14 24.93 -15.22
CA ASN A 308 3.93 25.32 -14.49
C ASN A 308 3.27 26.58 -15.06
N ARG A 309 3.85 27.19 -16.10
CA ARG A 309 3.40 28.43 -16.75
C ARG A 309 3.27 29.61 -15.77
N SER A 310 4.11 29.62 -14.74
CA SER A 310 4.10 30.66 -13.70
C SER A 310 5.10 31.76 -14.04
N LEU A 311 4.63 32.77 -14.79
CA LEU A 311 5.45 33.94 -15.14
C LEU A 311 5.92 34.72 -13.90
N SER A 312 5.07 34.80 -12.87
CA SER A 312 5.44 35.47 -11.61
C SER A 312 6.59 34.76 -10.91
N MET A 313 6.57 33.43 -10.86
CA MET A 313 7.65 32.63 -10.28
C MET A 313 8.93 32.74 -11.10
N GLU A 314 8.83 32.68 -12.43
CA GLU A 314 10.00 32.83 -13.31
C GLU A 314 10.68 34.19 -13.11
N ASN A 315 9.91 35.29 -13.11
CA ASN A 315 10.43 36.63 -12.89
C ASN A 315 11.08 36.76 -11.50
N LEU A 316 10.43 36.25 -10.45
CA LEU A 316 10.98 36.23 -9.09
C LEU A 316 12.35 35.53 -9.03
N LEU A 317 12.46 34.36 -9.66
CA LEU A 317 13.71 33.59 -9.70
C LEU A 317 14.80 34.34 -10.45
N LEU A 318 14.46 34.96 -11.59
CA LEU A 318 15.40 35.78 -12.37
C LEU A 318 15.88 37.02 -11.61
N GLU A 319 15.01 37.69 -10.85
CA GLU A 319 15.37 38.80 -9.96
C GLU A 319 16.43 38.38 -8.93
N HIS A 320 16.34 37.14 -8.45
CA HIS A 320 17.30 36.52 -7.53
C HIS A 320 18.40 35.73 -8.25
N LYS A 321 18.70 36.11 -9.51
CA LYS A 321 19.83 35.61 -10.31
C LYS A 321 19.83 34.09 -10.54
N ALA A 322 18.66 33.44 -10.48
CA ALA A 322 18.54 32.03 -10.85
C ALA A 322 19.05 31.81 -12.27
N ARG A 323 19.76 30.71 -12.47
CA ARG A 323 20.27 30.32 -13.78
C ARG A 323 19.56 29.06 -14.26
N PHE A 324 19.50 28.91 -15.57
CA PHE A 324 19.09 27.64 -16.14
C PHE A 324 20.20 26.62 -15.90
N VAL A 325 19.90 25.60 -15.09
CA VAL A 325 20.78 24.45 -14.87
C VAL A 325 20.22 23.31 -15.71
N PRO A 326 20.91 22.89 -16.79
CA PRO A 326 20.47 21.73 -17.57
C PRO A 326 20.49 20.49 -16.68
N GLU A 327 19.42 19.68 -16.73
CA GLU A 327 19.45 18.36 -16.10
C GLU A 327 20.56 17.53 -16.75
N THR A 328 21.52 17.06 -15.96
CA THR A 328 22.49 16.07 -16.41
C THR A 328 21.73 14.77 -16.67
N PRO A 329 21.69 14.27 -17.92
CA PRO A 329 20.99 13.03 -18.23
C PRO A 329 21.59 11.91 -17.39
N ARG A 330 20.74 11.11 -16.74
CA ARG A 330 21.19 9.90 -16.07
C ARG A 330 21.80 8.96 -17.12
N GLU A 331 22.97 8.41 -16.84
CA GLU A 331 23.54 7.32 -17.64
C GLU A 331 22.71 6.05 -17.40
N TRP A 332 21.59 5.93 -18.10
CA TRP A 332 20.69 4.79 -18.05
C TRP A 332 20.52 4.19 -19.45
N GLU A 333 20.65 2.87 -19.54
CA GLU A 333 20.49 2.13 -20.78
C GLU A 333 19.33 1.13 -20.64
N PRO A 334 18.29 1.22 -21.49
CA PRO A 334 17.22 0.23 -21.52
C PRO A 334 17.73 -1.17 -21.87
N ASN A 335 17.16 -2.19 -21.23
CA ASN A 335 17.45 -3.58 -21.58
C ASN A 335 16.76 -3.94 -22.91
N SER A 336 15.54 -3.43 -23.12
CA SER A 336 14.80 -3.64 -24.35
C SER A 336 15.58 -3.14 -25.57
N LYS A 337 15.61 -3.97 -26.62
CA LYS A 337 16.23 -3.60 -27.90
C LYS A 337 15.23 -2.86 -28.77
N ARG A 338 14.00 -3.36 -28.89
CA ARG A 338 12.94 -2.75 -29.69
C ARG A 338 12.53 -1.37 -29.16
N TRP A 339 12.32 -1.24 -27.86
CA TRP A 339 11.74 -0.04 -27.26
C TRP A 339 12.79 0.99 -26.82
N ARG A 340 14.07 0.71 -27.03
CA ARG A 340 15.21 1.50 -26.55
C ARG A 340 15.07 3.01 -26.78
N ALA A 341 14.81 3.40 -28.03
CA ALA A 341 14.74 4.82 -28.39
C ALA A 341 13.55 5.54 -27.70
N GLN A 342 12.41 4.87 -27.60
CA GLN A 342 11.21 5.42 -26.96
C GLN A 342 11.39 5.50 -25.45
N LEU A 343 12.02 4.49 -24.83
CA LEU A 343 12.35 4.47 -23.41
C LEU A 343 13.36 5.55 -23.03
N LYS A 344 14.44 5.73 -23.81
CA LYS A 344 15.38 6.85 -23.60
C LYS A 344 14.69 8.21 -23.69
N LYS A 345 13.78 8.37 -24.67
CA LYS A 345 12.99 9.60 -24.81
C LYS A 345 12.05 9.81 -23.62
N LEU A 346 11.45 8.75 -23.08
CA LEU A 346 10.57 8.82 -21.90
C LEU A 346 11.36 9.14 -20.63
N ASP A 347 12.53 8.52 -20.46
CA ASP A 347 13.42 8.74 -19.33
C ASP A 347 13.92 10.20 -19.26
N GLN A 348 14.34 10.76 -20.39
CA GLN A 348 14.81 12.15 -20.48
C GLN A 348 13.69 13.19 -20.39
N MET A 349 12.44 12.78 -20.63
CA MET A 349 11.30 13.69 -20.63
C MET A 349 10.79 13.90 -19.21
N TYR A 350 10.57 15.14 -18.80
CA TYR A 350 9.85 15.39 -17.55
C TYR A 350 8.43 14.81 -17.61
N ARG A 351 8.08 14.01 -16.61
CA ARG A 351 6.72 13.52 -16.38
C ARG A 351 6.44 13.50 -14.88
N PRO A 352 5.24 13.94 -14.44
CA PRO A 352 4.79 13.71 -13.07
C PRO A 352 4.82 12.21 -12.76
N MET A 353 5.32 11.87 -11.56
CA MET A 353 5.34 10.49 -11.09
C MET A 353 3.98 10.11 -10.52
N ILE A 354 3.53 8.91 -10.84
CA ILE A 354 2.35 8.29 -10.24
C ILE A 354 2.84 7.19 -9.30
N GLY A 355 2.95 7.50 -8.01
CA GLY A 355 3.70 6.65 -7.08
C GLY A 355 5.14 6.50 -7.57
N LYS A 356 5.58 5.28 -7.89
CA LYS A 356 6.90 5.02 -8.48
C LYS A 356 6.89 4.94 -10.01
N LEU A 357 5.74 5.15 -10.66
CA LEU A 357 5.60 5.03 -12.12
C LEU A 357 5.80 6.36 -12.84
N LYS A 358 6.70 6.37 -13.81
CA LYS A 358 6.84 7.39 -14.85
C LYS A 358 6.20 6.88 -16.15
N ILE A 359 5.22 7.61 -16.69
CA ILE A 359 4.52 7.21 -17.91
C ILE A 359 4.12 8.44 -18.75
N PHE A 360 3.97 8.25 -20.06
CA PHE A 360 3.31 9.21 -20.92
C PHE A 360 2.33 8.50 -21.86
N PRO A 361 1.02 8.47 -21.56
CA PRO A 361 -0.01 7.78 -22.36
C PRO A 361 -0.28 8.47 -23.70
N TYR A 362 0.74 8.57 -24.55
CA TYR A 362 0.72 9.26 -25.83
C TYR A 362 1.06 8.30 -26.95
N ILE A 363 0.63 8.62 -28.17
CA ILE A 363 0.75 7.72 -29.33
C ILE A 363 2.20 7.27 -29.59
N GLN A 364 3.19 8.12 -29.30
CA GLN A 364 4.61 7.78 -29.45
C GLN A 364 5.15 6.81 -28.40
N GLN A 365 4.43 6.54 -27.32
CA GLN A 365 4.82 5.60 -26.25
C GLN A 365 3.89 4.39 -26.19
N LYS A 366 3.03 4.22 -27.20
CA LYS A 366 2.05 3.15 -27.28
C LYS A 366 2.72 1.86 -27.76
N ILE A 367 2.53 0.78 -27.02
CA ILE A 367 2.91 -0.58 -27.41
C ILE A 367 1.78 -1.20 -28.24
N GLN A 368 0.56 -1.14 -27.70
CA GLN A 368 -0.68 -1.59 -28.34
C GLN A 368 -1.87 -0.82 -27.78
N ASP A 369 -3.08 -1.08 -28.27
CA ASP A 369 -4.29 -0.41 -27.77
C ASP A 369 -4.44 -0.59 -26.25
N GLY A 370 -4.44 0.54 -25.54
CA GLY A 370 -4.55 0.58 -24.08
C GLY A 370 -3.27 0.21 -23.31
N ILE A 371 -2.13 -0.03 -23.98
CA ILE A 371 -0.85 -0.36 -23.33
C ILE A 371 0.27 0.58 -23.79
N TYR A 372 1.00 1.12 -22.83
CA TYR A 372 2.04 2.13 -23.04
C TYR A 372 3.35 1.74 -22.35
N LEU A 373 4.47 2.29 -22.81
CA LEU A 373 5.75 2.19 -22.13
C LEU A 373 5.75 3.02 -20.83
N GLY A 374 6.38 2.49 -19.79
CA GLY A 374 6.59 3.16 -18.52
C GLY A 374 7.91 2.77 -17.86
N LEU A 375 8.29 3.54 -16.83
CA LEU A 375 9.40 3.23 -15.94
C LEU A 375 8.87 3.18 -14.51
N HIS A 376 8.88 2.02 -13.86
CA HIS A 376 8.48 1.86 -12.47
C HIS A 376 9.73 1.72 -11.59
N GLY A 377 10.02 2.72 -10.77
CA GLY A 377 11.25 2.76 -9.96
C GLY A 377 12.53 2.67 -10.80
N GLY A 378 12.49 3.10 -12.06
CA GLY A 378 13.59 2.96 -13.03
C GLY A 378 13.62 1.64 -13.81
N THR A 379 12.69 0.73 -13.54
CA THR A 379 12.53 -0.54 -14.29
C THR A 379 11.59 -0.34 -15.48
N GLU A 380 11.98 -0.79 -16.67
CA GLU A 380 11.15 -0.75 -17.88
C GLU A 380 9.92 -1.67 -17.76
N VAL A 381 8.75 -1.12 -18.03
CA VAL A 381 7.47 -1.82 -17.89
C VAL A 381 6.51 -1.51 -19.03
N ALA A 382 5.64 -2.47 -19.34
CA ALA A 382 4.43 -2.23 -20.13
C ALA A 382 3.28 -1.90 -19.17
N VAL A 383 2.57 -0.81 -19.44
CA VAL A 383 1.54 -0.29 -18.53
C VAL A 383 0.18 -0.30 -19.20
N ARG A 384 -0.76 -1.04 -18.61
CA ARG A 384 -2.17 -1.00 -18.98
C ARG A 384 -2.91 -0.02 -18.07
N ILE A 385 -3.70 0.86 -18.67
CA ILE A 385 -4.48 1.87 -17.95
C ILE A 385 -5.96 1.47 -18.00
N THR A 386 -6.58 1.32 -16.84
CA THR A 386 -8.00 0.94 -16.70
C THR A 386 -8.70 1.81 -15.66
N ARG A 387 -10.04 1.73 -15.59
CA ARG A 387 -10.80 2.31 -14.47
C ARG A 387 -10.53 1.50 -13.21
N SER A 388 -10.48 2.16 -12.06
CA SER A 388 -10.11 1.52 -10.78
C SER A 388 -10.94 0.28 -10.42
N ALA A 389 -12.26 0.32 -10.68
CA ALA A 389 -13.15 -0.81 -10.39
C ALA A 389 -12.86 -2.05 -11.26
N GLU A 390 -12.50 -1.86 -12.52
CA GLU A 390 -12.11 -2.93 -13.44
C GLU A 390 -10.69 -3.41 -13.14
N GLY A 391 -9.78 -2.47 -12.86
CA GLY A 391 -8.40 -2.75 -12.50
C GLY A 391 -8.26 -3.59 -11.24
N ASN A 392 -9.06 -3.34 -10.19
CA ASN A 392 -9.04 -4.15 -8.96
C ASN A 392 -9.35 -5.63 -9.24
N LYS A 393 -10.40 -5.91 -10.04
CA LYS A 393 -10.78 -7.29 -10.39
C LYS A 393 -9.70 -7.99 -11.21
N GLU A 394 -9.06 -7.26 -12.12
CA GLU A 394 -7.97 -7.80 -12.93
C GLU A 394 -6.71 -8.02 -12.09
N LYS A 395 -6.41 -7.11 -11.15
CA LYS A 395 -5.30 -7.23 -10.21
C LYS A 395 -5.45 -8.48 -9.32
N GLU A 396 -6.62 -8.69 -8.71
CA GLU A 396 -6.91 -9.87 -7.89
C GLU A 396 -6.60 -11.17 -8.64
N PHE A 397 -7.05 -11.27 -9.90
CA PHE A 397 -6.75 -12.44 -10.73
C PHE A 397 -5.26 -12.57 -11.09
N LEU A 398 -4.60 -11.46 -11.44
CA LEU A 398 -3.17 -11.51 -11.77
C LEU A 398 -2.30 -11.91 -10.57
N GLU A 399 -2.76 -11.62 -9.35
CA GLU A 399 -2.12 -12.09 -8.11
C GLU A 399 -2.26 -13.62 -7.94
N GLU A 400 -3.38 -14.23 -8.37
CA GLU A 400 -3.54 -15.69 -8.45
C GLU A 400 -2.56 -16.34 -9.45
N CYS A 401 -2.19 -15.63 -10.51
CA CYS A 401 -1.21 -16.09 -11.52
C CYS A 401 0.25 -16.05 -11.05
N SER A 402 0.54 -15.60 -9.82
CA SER A 402 1.91 -15.41 -9.31
C SER A 402 2.81 -16.66 -9.42
N HIS A 403 2.22 -17.85 -9.24
CA HIS A 403 2.90 -19.15 -9.28
C HIS A 403 3.02 -19.75 -10.69
N CYS A 404 2.30 -19.20 -11.68
CA CYS A 404 2.32 -19.68 -13.06
C CYS A 404 3.64 -19.27 -13.73
N GLU A 405 4.17 -20.11 -14.62
CA GLU A 405 5.45 -19.85 -15.28
C GLU A 405 5.27 -19.12 -16.62
N HIS A 406 4.17 -19.37 -17.32
CA HIS A 406 3.91 -18.94 -18.69
C HIS A 406 2.69 -18.01 -18.81
N LEU A 407 2.17 -17.51 -17.69
CA LEU A 407 1.18 -16.44 -17.65
C LEU A 407 1.88 -15.09 -17.38
N LEU A 408 1.46 -14.03 -18.08
CA LEU A 408 2.02 -12.69 -17.88
C LEU A 408 1.70 -12.21 -16.47
N LYS A 409 2.74 -11.91 -15.69
CA LYS A 409 2.63 -11.54 -14.28
C LYS A 409 2.46 -10.04 -14.11
N LEU A 410 1.66 -9.65 -13.13
CA LEU A 410 1.67 -8.28 -12.64
C LEU A 410 3.00 -8.01 -11.94
N PHE A 411 3.73 -7.00 -12.40
CA PHE A 411 4.96 -6.54 -11.76
C PHE A 411 4.64 -5.65 -10.56
N GLN A 412 3.86 -4.58 -10.79
CA GLN A 412 3.43 -3.60 -9.79
C GLN A 412 2.11 -2.95 -10.22
N SER A 413 1.47 -2.21 -9.32
CA SER A 413 0.28 -1.43 -9.63
C SER A 413 0.33 -0.07 -8.97
N GLU A 414 -0.08 0.96 -9.68
CA GLU A 414 -0.24 2.31 -9.13
C GLU A 414 -1.69 2.80 -9.32
N LYS A 415 -2.12 3.74 -8.48
CA LYS A 415 -3.46 4.33 -8.54
C LYS A 415 -3.38 5.85 -8.50
N GLU A 416 -4.02 6.49 -9.47
CA GLU A 416 -4.18 7.94 -9.49
C GLU A 416 -5.61 8.29 -9.89
N LYS A 417 -6.28 9.10 -9.06
CA LYS A 417 -7.68 9.47 -9.27
C LYS A 417 -8.56 8.21 -9.44
N ASP A 418 -9.29 8.10 -10.54
CA ASP A 418 -10.14 6.95 -10.89
C ASP A 418 -9.44 5.94 -11.81
N CYS A 419 -8.15 6.11 -12.09
CA CYS A 419 -7.37 5.23 -12.96
C CYS A 419 -6.49 4.27 -12.16
N MET A 420 -6.40 3.04 -12.65
CA MET A 420 -5.43 2.04 -12.21
C MET A 420 -4.41 1.78 -13.32
N TYR A 421 -3.15 1.70 -12.92
CA TYR A 421 -1.99 1.50 -13.79
C TYR A 421 -1.40 0.13 -13.45
N LEU A 422 -1.74 -0.88 -14.25
CA LEU A 422 -1.20 -2.23 -14.09
C LEU A 422 0.11 -2.32 -14.86
N CYS A 423 1.22 -2.50 -14.15
CA CYS A 423 2.55 -2.59 -14.71
C CYS A 423 2.94 -4.06 -14.91
N PHE A 424 3.39 -4.39 -16.11
CA PHE A 424 3.81 -5.73 -16.51
C PHE A 424 5.28 -5.70 -16.94
N PRO A 425 6.00 -6.83 -16.86
CA PRO A 425 7.29 -6.98 -17.54
C PRO A 425 7.17 -6.58 -19.01
N LEU A 426 8.14 -5.81 -19.49
CA LEU A 426 8.16 -5.36 -20.87
C LEU A 426 8.51 -6.54 -21.82
N TRP A 427 7.79 -6.66 -22.92
CA TRP A 427 8.02 -7.68 -23.95
C TRP A 427 8.54 -7.07 -25.25
N GLU A 428 9.30 -7.85 -26.02
CA GLU A 428 9.89 -7.40 -27.28
C GLU A 428 8.92 -7.56 -28.45
N LYS A 429 8.09 -8.61 -28.47
CA LYS A 429 7.16 -8.87 -29.57
C LYS A 429 6.01 -9.76 -29.16
N ASN A 430 4.93 -9.76 -29.92
CA ASN A 430 3.91 -10.82 -29.82
C ASN A 430 4.21 -11.96 -30.80
N LEU A 431 3.50 -13.08 -30.68
CA LEU A 431 3.73 -14.27 -31.50
C LEU A 431 3.52 -14.00 -33.00
N GLN A 432 2.54 -13.17 -33.36
CA GLN A 432 2.31 -12.79 -34.76
C GLN A 432 3.52 -12.06 -35.34
N GLU A 433 4.03 -11.06 -34.63
CA GLU A 433 5.23 -10.32 -35.03
C GLU A 433 6.46 -11.23 -35.11
N HIS A 434 6.63 -12.16 -34.16
CA HIS A 434 7.74 -13.09 -34.15
C HIS A 434 7.73 -14.06 -35.34
N LEU A 435 6.56 -14.54 -35.75
CA LEU A 435 6.44 -15.43 -36.90
C LEU A 435 6.64 -14.69 -38.24
N GLN A 436 6.30 -13.41 -38.28
CA GLN A 436 6.48 -12.55 -39.46
C GLN A 436 7.90 -11.99 -39.60
N ASP A 437 8.71 -12.06 -38.54
CA ASP A 437 10.13 -11.69 -38.53
C ASP A 437 10.94 -12.57 -39.50
N PRO A 438 11.52 -12.02 -40.58
CA PRO A 438 12.30 -12.80 -41.53
C PRO A 438 13.69 -13.18 -41.01
N GLU A 439 14.22 -12.46 -40.02
CA GLU A 439 15.57 -12.63 -39.49
C GLU A 439 15.61 -13.49 -38.22
N GLY A 440 14.46 -13.72 -37.59
CA GLY A 440 14.34 -14.52 -36.38
C GLY A 440 14.45 -16.03 -36.63
N GLN A 441 15.33 -16.70 -35.89
CA GLN A 441 15.30 -18.17 -35.78
C GLN A 441 13.98 -18.59 -35.11
N LYS A 442 13.25 -19.50 -35.76
CA LYS A 442 11.92 -19.93 -35.31
C LYS A 442 11.97 -21.37 -34.84
N ASP A 443 11.86 -21.56 -33.54
CA ASP A 443 11.62 -22.89 -32.95
C ASP A 443 10.12 -23.06 -32.68
N TYR A 444 9.41 -23.57 -33.69
CA TYR A 444 7.97 -23.81 -33.58
C TYR A 444 7.61 -24.83 -32.50
N LYS A 445 8.46 -25.85 -32.27
CA LYS A 445 8.21 -26.87 -31.25
C LYS A 445 8.31 -26.28 -29.84
N ALA A 446 9.35 -25.49 -29.58
CA ALA A 446 9.49 -24.80 -28.30
C ALA A 446 8.36 -23.78 -28.06
N ALA A 447 7.99 -23.00 -29.08
CA ALA A 447 6.89 -22.05 -28.98
C ALA A 447 5.56 -22.74 -28.62
N LEU A 448 5.24 -23.84 -29.30
CA LEU A 448 4.03 -24.62 -29.01
C LEU A 448 4.03 -25.22 -27.60
N LYS A 449 5.17 -25.71 -27.11
CA LYS A 449 5.29 -26.21 -25.73
C LYS A 449 4.94 -25.11 -24.71
N MET A 450 5.51 -23.92 -24.86
CA MET A 450 5.24 -22.79 -23.97
C MET A 450 3.77 -22.33 -24.04
N ILE A 451 3.18 -22.30 -25.24
CA ILE A 451 1.77 -21.93 -25.44
C ILE A 451 0.83 -22.92 -24.74
N PHE A 452 1.03 -24.22 -24.95
CA PHE A 452 0.21 -25.24 -24.30
C PHE A 452 0.38 -25.22 -22.78
N GLN A 453 1.61 -24.98 -22.31
CA GLN A 453 1.88 -24.81 -20.90
C GLN A 453 1.12 -23.62 -20.31
N ALA A 454 1.10 -22.48 -21.00
CA ALA A 454 0.36 -21.30 -20.56
C ALA A 454 -1.16 -21.57 -20.46
N VAL A 455 -1.76 -22.16 -21.49
CA VAL A 455 -3.20 -22.49 -21.47
C VAL A 455 -3.52 -23.48 -20.36
N ARG A 456 -2.65 -24.48 -20.13
CA ARG A 456 -2.78 -25.46 -19.05
C ARG A 456 -2.74 -24.80 -17.67
N GLU A 457 -1.79 -23.91 -17.44
CA GLU A 457 -1.69 -23.15 -16.19
C GLU A 457 -2.95 -22.34 -15.94
N LEU A 458 -3.49 -21.66 -16.96
CA LEU A 458 -4.75 -20.91 -16.84
C LEU A 458 -5.93 -21.82 -16.48
N HIS A 459 -6.05 -22.99 -17.12
CA HIS A 459 -7.11 -23.96 -16.84
C HIS A 459 -6.99 -24.54 -15.42
N SER A 460 -5.77 -24.71 -14.92
CA SER A 460 -5.52 -25.15 -13.54
C SER A 460 -6.02 -24.15 -12.49
N LEU A 461 -6.03 -22.85 -12.83
CA LEU A 461 -6.65 -21.77 -12.05
C LEU A 461 -8.18 -21.72 -12.20
N ARG A 462 -8.80 -22.69 -12.89
CA ARG A 462 -10.25 -22.76 -13.17
C ARG A 462 -10.78 -21.63 -14.05
N PHE A 463 -9.94 -21.09 -14.92
CA PHE A 463 -10.32 -20.09 -15.92
C PHE A 463 -10.06 -20.57 -17.34
N ALA A 464 -10.91 -20.15 -18.27
CA ALA A 464 -10.71 -20.29 -19.71
C ALA A 464 -10.46 -18.91 -20.32
N HIS A 465 -9.56 -18.82 -21.30
CA HIS A 465 -9.15 -17.55 -21.90
C HIS A 465 -10.21 -16.99 -22.85
N GLN A 466 -10.76 -17.85 -23.73
CA GLN A 466 -11.81 -17.54 -24.70
C GLN A 466 -11.43 -16.49 -25.77
N ASP A 467 -10.13 -16.21 -25.93
CA ASP A 467 -9.60 -15.31 -26.97
C ASP A 467 -8.15 -15.65 -27.29
N LEU A 468 -7.85 -16.93 -27.49
CA LEU A 468 -6.48 -17.36 -27.80
C LEU A 468 -6.12 -16.89 -29.23
N GLN A 469 -5.48 -15.73 -29.31
CA GLN A 469 -5.03 -15.08 -30.54
C GLN A 469 -3.51 -14.94 -30.50
N PRO A 470 -2.81 -14.96 -31.65
CA PRO A 470 -1.36 -14.75 -31.71
C PRO A 470 -0.88 -13.48 -30.98
N ARG A 471 -1.63 -12.39 -31.07
CA ARG A 471 -1.30 -11.12 -30.38
C ARG A 471 -1.34 -11.20 -28.85
N ASN A 472 -2.03 -12.20 -28.28
CA ASN A 472 -2.17 -12.40 -26.83
C ASN A 472 -1.02 -13.23 -26.25
N PHE A 473 -0.10 -13.73 -27.09
CA PHE A 473 1.13 -14.37 -26.65
C PHE A 473 2.29 -13.41 -26.84
N VAL A 474 2.85 -12.92 -25.74
CA VAL A 474 3.96 -11.95 -25.73
C VAL A 474 5.28 -12.66 -25.44
N ILE A 475 6.36 -12.17 -26.04
CA ILE A 475 7.69 -12.77 -26.01
C ILE A 475 8.67 -11.78 -25.39
N ASP A 476 9.35 -12.21 -24.32
CA ASP A 476 10.35 -11.40 -23.64
C ASP A 476 11.70 -11.35 -24.40
N LEU A 477 12.67 -10.65 -23.83
CA LEU A 477 14.02 -10.53 -24.39
C LEU A 477 14.76 -11.88 -24.47
N GLY A 478 14.43 -12.83 -23.59
CA GLY A 478 15.00 -14.18 -23.54
C GLY A 478 14.34 -15.18 -24.50
N GLY A 479 13.26 -14.78 -25.18
CA GLY A 479 12.50 -15.64 -26.08
C GLY A 479 11.41 -16.47 -25.39
N LYS A 480 11.13 -16.22 -24.10
CA LYS A 480 10.07 -16.91 -23.36
C LYS A 480 8.71 -16.33 -23.71
N ILE A 481 7.73 -17.21 -23.91
CA ILE A 481 6.36 -16.85 -24.30
C ILE A 481 5.46 -16.83 -23.08
N TYR A 482 4.70 -15.74 -22.95
CA TYR A 482 3.68 -15.55 -21.92
C TYR A 482 2.31 -15.35 -22.56
N LEU A 483 1.30 -16.02 -22.03
CA LEU A 483 -0.09 -15.69 -22.32
C LEU A 483 -0.46 -14.40 -21.57
N ALA A 484 -1.07 -13.47 -22.27
CA ALA A 484 -1.47 -12.16 -21.79
C ALA A 484 -2.91 -11.85 -22.20
N ASP A 485 -3.39 -10.66 -21.82
CA ASP A 485 -4.74 -10.17 -22.12
C ASP A 485 -5.89 -10.98 -21.50
N PHE A 486 -5.78 -11.23 -20.20
CA PHE A 486 -6.77 -11.94 -19.39
C PHE A 486 -8.07 -11.15 -19.11
N GLY A 487 -8.30 -10.03 -19.78
CA GLY A 487 -9.39 -9.10 -19.51
C GLY A 487 -10.79 -9.66 -19.82
N ASN A 488 -11.74 -8.78 -20.16
CA ASN A 488 -13.20 -9.01 -20.20
C ASN A 488 -13.73 -10.31 -20.86
N LYS A 489 -12.93 -11.02 -21.66
CA LYS A 489 -13.31 -12.28 -22.31
C LYS A 489 -13.08 -13.53 -21.45
N ARG A 490 -12.19 -13.48 -20.46
CA ARG A 490 -11.94 -14.60 -19.53
C ARG A 490 -13.24 -15.05 -18.85
N ARG A 491 -13.39 -16.36 -18.66
CA ARG A 491 -14.57 -16.98 -18.00
C ARG A 491 -14.14 -18.04 -17.00
N SER A 492 -14.88 -18.18 -15.89
CA SER A 492 -14.68 -19.27 -14.94
C SER A 492 -15.21 -20.58 -15.52
N ILE A 493 -14.44 -21.66 -15.36
CA ILE A 493 -14.75 -23.01 -15.86
C ILE A 493 -15.77 -23.74 -14.97
N LYS A 494 -16.11 -23.23 -13.78
CA LYS A 494 -16.95 -23.95 -12.80
C LYS A 494 -18.29 -24.41 -13.40
N GLY A 495 -18.39 -25.72 -13.69
CA GLY A 495 -19.56 -26.36 -14.30
C GLY A 495 -19.74 -26.12 -15.80
N ARG A 496 -18.66 -25.73 -16.53
CA ARG A 496 -18.69 -25.32 -17.94
C ARG A 496 -17.50 -25.88 -18.74
N GLU A 497 -17.50 -27.18 -18.98
CA GLU A 497 -16.44 -27.87 -19.74
C GLU A 497 -16.38 -27.42 -21.21
N GLU A 498 -17.47 -26.89 -21.76
CA GLU A 498 -17.53 -26.34 -23.11
C GLU A 498 -16.55 -25.18 -23.32
N LEU A 499 -16.20 -24.44 -22.27
CA LEU A 499 -15.23 -23.35 -22.34
C LEU A 499 -13.81 -23.87 -22.55
N VAL A 500 -13.46 -24.99 -21.89
CA VAL A 500 -12.16 -25.67 -22.11
C VAL A 500 -12.08 -26.15 -23.55
N ASN A 501 -13.14 -26.79 -24.05
CA ASN A 501 -13.21 -27.27 -25.43
C ASN A 501 -13.07 -26.14 -26.46
N SER A 502 -13.61 -24.95 -26.17
CA SER A 502 -13.43 -23.74 -26.98
C SER A 502 -11.95 -23.31 -27.05
N ASP A 503 -11.25 -23.28 -25.91
CA ASP A 503 -9.81 -22.96 -25.86
C ASP A 503 -8.96 -24.02 -26.59
N LEU A 504 -9.30 -25.31 -26.48
CA LEU A 504 -8.60 -26.39 -27.19
C LEU A 504 -8.73 -26.27 -28.72
N LYS A 505 -9.95 -25.96 -29.21
CA LYS A 505 -10.19 -25.69 -30.63
C LYS A 505 -9.44 -24.44 -31.11
N ALA A 506 -9.40 -23.38 -30.30
CA ALA A 506 -8.58 -22.22 -30.63
C ALA A 506 -7.08 -22.55 -30.65
N SER A 507 -6.63 -23.45 -29.76
CA SER A 507 -5.25 -23.95 -29.74
C SER A 507 -4.90 -24.76 -30.98
N SER A 508 -5.84 -25.54 -31.55
CA SER A 508 -5.60 -26.26 -32.81
C SER A 508 -5.38 -25.31 -34.00
N LEU A 509 -6.12 -24.20 -34.05
CA LEU A 509 -5.89 -23.14 -35.04
C LEU A 509 -4.54 -22.44 -34.82
N LEU A 510 -4.12 -22.22 -33.57
CA LEU A 510 -2.81 -21.67 -33.26
C LEU A 510 -1.68 -22.60 -33.72
N VAL A 511 -1.83 -23.92 -33.59
CA VAL A 511 -0.87 -24.89 -34.14
C VAL A 511 -0.70 -24.68 -35.63
N LEU A 512 -1.79 -24.69 -36.39
CA LEU A 512 -1.73 -24.48 -37.83
C LEU A 512 -1.11 -23.11 -38.18
N TYR A 513 -1.47 -22.06 -37.46
CA TYR A 513 -0.93 -20.72 -37.68
C TYR A 513 0.59 -20.65 -37.47
N ILE A 514 1.11 -21.30 -36.41
CA ILE A 514 2.55 -21.34 -36.12
C ILE A 514 3.29 -22.16 -37.17
N LEU A 515 2.79 -23.35 -37.51
CA LEU A 515 3.45 -24.25 -38.47
C LEU A 515 3.47 -23.70 -39.90
N THR A 516 2.52 -22.84 -40.24
CA THR A 516 2.48 -22.12 -41.52
C THR A 516 3.27 -20.80 -41.49
N GLY A 517 3.93 -20.50 -40.37
CA GLY A 517 4.75 -19.30 -40.18
C GLY A 517 3.95 -18.00 -40.12
N GLY A 518 2.66 -18.05 -39.75
CA GLY A 518 1.82 -16.86 -39.56
C GLY A 518 1.53 -16.05 -40.84
N ARG A 519 1.67 -16.66 -42.01
CA ARG A 519 1.53 -16.00 -43.33
C ARG A 519 0.09 -15.62 -43.68
N LYS A 520 -0.89 -16.32 -43.12
CA LYS A 520 -2.33 -16.06 -43.33
C LYS A 520 -2.99 -15.64 -42.01
N PRO A 521 -4.06 -14.84 -42.04
CA PRO A 521 -4.86 -14.56 -40.85
C PRO A 521 -5.33 -15.84 -40.16
N LEU A 522 -5.35 -15.88 -38.82
CA LEU A 522 -5.69 -17.08 -38.03
C LEU A 522 -7.00 -17.74 -38.48
N GLN A 523 -8.01 -16.95 -38.84
CA GLN A 523 -9.34 -17.41 -39.27
C GLN A 523 -9.35 -18.06 -40.66
N GLN A 524 -8.28 -17.90 -41.45
CA GLN A 524 -8.18 -18.38 -42.83
C GLN A 524 -7.20 -19.55 -42.99
N VAL A 525 -6.45 -19.87 -41.94
CA VAL A 525 -5.49 -20.98 -41.94
C VAL A 525 -6.25 -22.30 -41.88
N GLY A 526 -5.83 -23.26 -42.71
CA GLY A 526 -6.33 -24.63 -42.66
C GLY A 526 -5.24 -25.67 -42.86
N ILE A 527 -5.61 -26.95 -42.69
CA ILE A 527 -4.71 -28.10 -42.87
C ILE A 527 -4.01 -28.08 -44.24
N LYS A 528 -4.73 -27.65 -45.30
CA LYS A 528 -4.21 -27.51 -46.66
C LYS A 528 -3.01 -26.56 -46.81
N ASP A 529 -2.75 -25.74 -45.81
CA ASP A 529 -1.65 -24.78 -45.82
C ASP A 529 -0.37 -25.35 -45.20
N LEU A 530 -0.43 -26.52 -44.56
CA LEU A 530 0.73 -27.24 -44.07
C LEU A 530 1.54 -27.80 -45.25
N ALA A 531 2.87 -27.78 -45.13
CA ALA A 531 3.77 -28.36 -46.13
C ALA A 531 3.67 -29.89 -46.10
N PRO A 532 3.13 -30.55 -47.14
CA PRO A 532 2.92 -32.01 -47.15
C PRO A 532 4.23 -32.79 -47.07
N ASP A 533 5.32 -32.19 -47.56
CA ASP A 533 6.65 -32.79 -47.61
C ASP A 533 7.45 -32.58 -46.30
N SER A 534 6.84 -31.99 -45.27
CA SER A 534 7.49 -31.79 -43.97
C SER A 534 7.68 -33.12 -43.24
N PRO A 535 8.85 -33.38 -42.62
CA PRO A 535 9.10 -34.63 -41.90
C PRO A 535 8.18 -34.85 -40.69
N ASP A 536 7.63 -33.76 -40.12
CA ASP A 536 6.70 -33.82 -38.99
C ASP A 536 5.22 -33.67 -39.41
N TYR A 537 4.90 -33.81 -40.71
CA TYR A 537 3.55 -33.52 -41.24
C TYR A 537 2.47 -34.41 -40.62
N THR A 538 2.73 -35.71 -40.51
CA THR A 538 1.81 -36.70 -39.93
C THR A 538 1.51 -36.42 -38.46
N GLU A 539 2.56 -36.14 -37.69
CA GLU A 539 2.49 -35.85 -36.26
C GLU A 539 1.84 -34.49 -36.00
N ALA A 540 2.06 -33.51 -36.88
CA ALA A 540 1.38 -32.22 -36.82
C ALA A 540 -0.12 -32.35 -37.09
N LEU A 541 -0.51 -33.19 -38.06
CA LEU A 541 -1.92 -33.45 -38.37
C LEU A 541 -2.64 -34.12 -37.20
N ASP A 542 -2.02 -35.15 -36.60
CA ASP A 542 -2.54 -35.85 -35.42
C ASP A 542 -2.69 -34.91 -34.22
N LEU A 543 -1.71 -34.01 -34.01
CA LEU A 543 -1.77 -33.00 -32.95
C LEU A 543 -2.96 -32.04 -33.12
N VAL A 544 -3.17 -31.54 -34.34
CA VAL A 544 -4.29 -30.63 -34.66
C VAL A 544 -5.64 -31.34 -34.50
N GLN A 545 -5.73 -32.59 -34.93
CA GLN A 545 -6.94 -33.40 -34.81
C GLN A 545 -7.27 -33.68 -33.34
N SER A 546 -6.28 -34.07 -32.54
CA SER A 546 -6.44 -34.36 -31.10
C SER A 546 -6.97 -33.16 -30.31
N LEU A 547 -6.49 -31.95 -30.62
CA LEU A 547 -6.98 -30.71 -30.03
C LEU A 547 -8.41 -30.36 -30.49
N SER A 548 -8.72 -30.61 -31.77
CA SER A 548 -10.02 -30.27 -32.36
C SER A 548 -11.15 -31.20 -31.92
N SER A 549 -10.83 -32.48 -31.70
CA SER A 549 -11.76 -33.51 -31.20
C SER A 549 -11.99 -33.43 -29.69
N CYS A 550 -11.20 -32.63 -28.96
CA CYS A 550 -11.25 -32.53 -27.50
C CYS A 550 -11.07 -33.90 -26.83
N ASP A 551 -10.11 -34.67 -27.33
CA ASP A 551 -9.80 -36.05 -26.89
C ASP A 551 -9.50 -36.14 -25.37
N GLU A 552 -9.71 -37.31 -24.77
CA GLU A 552 -9.55 -37.59 -23.32
C GLU A 552 -8.12 -37.32 -22.80
N ARG A 553 -7.14 -37.20 -23.70
CA ARG A 553 -5.74 -36.89 -23.38
C ARG A 553 -5.54 -35.51 -22.75
N GLY A 554 -6.44 -34.55 -22.97
CA GLY A 554 -6.35 -33.16 -22.47
C GLY A 554 -5.05 -32.43 -22.85
N LEU A 555 -4.80 -31.23 -22.31
CA LEU A 555 -3.51 -30.52 -22.53
C LEU A 555 -2.31 -31.26 -21.91
N GLU A 556 -2.55 -32.10 -20.92
CA GLU A 556 -1.51 -32.81 -20.17
C GLU A 556 -0.85 -33.92 -20.99
N GLY A 557 -1.64 -34.68 -21.77
CA GLY A 557 -1.12 -35.68 -22.71
C GLY A 557 -0.43 -35.07 -23.93
N LEU A 558 -0.83 -33.86 -24.36
CA LEU A 558 -0.34 -33.24 -25.59
C LEU A 558 1.11 -32.76 -25.50
N SER A 559 1.61 -32.40 -24.31
CA SER A 559 3.03 -32.07 -24.12
C SER A 559 3.98 -33.25 -24.39
N LYS A 560 3.46 -34.48 -24.26
CA LYS A 560 4.18 -35.75 -24.51
C LYS A 560 3.90 -36.32 -25.91
N HIS A 561 3.14 -35.60 -26.73
CA HIS A 561 2.75 -36.03 -28.07
C HIS A 561 3.97 -36.29 -28.96
N PRO A 562 3.94 -37.30 -29.86
CA PRO A 562 5.04 -37.64 -30.75
C PRO A 562 5.63 -36.47 -31.53
N TYR A 563 4.79 -35.49 -31.89
CA TYR A 563 5.22 -34.23 -32.53
C TYR A 563 6.38 -33.52 -31.79
N PHE A 564 6.40 -33.61 -30.45
CA PHE A 564 7.39 -32.95 -29.60
C PHE A 564 8.62 -33.79 -29.31
N TRP A 565 8.70 -35.03 -29.81
CA TRP A 565 9.90 -35.85 -29.73
C TRP A 565 10.98 -35.23 -30.64
N SER A 566 12.19 -35.13 -30.13
CA SER A 566 13.33 -34.66 -30.93
C SER A 566 13.57 -35.65 -32.06
N ASN A 567 13.62 -35.18 -33.30
CA ASN A 567 14.15 -35.96 -34.41
C ASN A 567 15.68 -36.08 -34.22
N GLN A 568 16.12 -36.91 -33.28
CA GLN A 568 17.42 -37.56 -33.39
C GLN A 568 17.25 -38.64 -34.47
N ARG A 569 17.56 -38.25 -35.71
CA ARG A 569 18.12 -39.17 -36.70
C ARG A 569 19.44 -38.60 -37.17
#